data_AF-A0A340Y9T1-F1
#
_entry.id   AF-A0A340Y9T1-F1
#
_cell.length_a   1.000
_cell.length_b   1.000
_cell.length_c   1.000
_cell.angle_alpha   90.00
_cell.angle_beta   90.00
_cell.angle_gamma   90.00
#
_symmetry.space_group_name_H-M   'P 1'
#
loop_
_entity.id
_entity.type
_entity.pdbx_description
1 polymer ?
#
loop_
_entity_poly.entity_id
_entity_poly.type
_entity_poly.pdbx_seq_one_letter_code
_entity_poly.pdbx_strand_id
1 'polypeptide(L)'
;MITVVKPSTRILSVMYYAREPGKINHMRYDTLAQMLTLGNIRAGNKMIVMETCAGLVLGAMMERMGGFGSIIQLYPGGGPVRAATACFGFPKSFLSGLYEFPLNQVDSLLNGTFSAEMLSSEPKDSASVEGSNGTLEEKQTSEQENEDSMPEAPESNHPEEQETMEIVSQDPDYKEPKERGSKKDYIQEKQRRQEEQKKRHLEAAALLSERNADGLIVASRFHPTPLLLSLLDFVAPSRPFVVYCQYKEPLLECYTKLRERGGVINLRLSETWLRNYQVLPDRSHPKLLMSGGGGYLLSGFTVAMDNLKADPSLKSSTSTLESHKTEEPAAKKRKCPESDSTFQKLL
;
A
#
# COMPACT_ATOMS: atom_id res chain seq x y z
N MET A 1 34.92 -10.83 -5.83
CA MET A 1 34.36 -11.67 -4.76
C MET A 1 32.84 -11.44 -4.71
N ILE A 2 32.06 -12.49 -4.49
CA ILE A 2 30.58 -12.43 -4.36
C ILE A 2 30.23 -13.01 -3.00
N THR A 3 29.26 -12.42 -2.29
CA THR A 3 28.82 -12.87 -0.97
C THR A 3 27.36 -13.33 -1.01
N VAL A 4 27.10 -14.55 -0.53
CA VAL A 4 25.74 -15.10 -0.38
C VAL A 4 25.24 -14.77 1.02
N VAL A 5 24.01 -14.26 1.12
CA VAL A 5 23.42 -13.80 2.38
C VAL A 5 21.95 -14.23 2.49
N LYS A 6 21.48 -14.50 3.71
CA LYS A 6 20.07 -14.85 3.96
C LYS A 6 19.16 -13.64 3.67
N PRO A 7 18.01 -13.81 2.99
CA PRO A 7 17.02 -12.75 2.83
C PRO A 7 16.56 -12.16 4.17
N SER A 8 16.22 -10.87 4.15
CA SER A 8 15.60 -10.14 5.26
C SER A 8 15.02 -8.82 4.78
N THR A 9 14.10 -8.19 5.54
CA THR A 9 13.56 -6.85 5.22
C THR A 9 14.68 -5.85 4.92
N ARG A 10 15.74 -5.85 5.75
CA ARG A 10 16.90 -4.95 5.60
C ARG A 10 17.59 -5.10 4.25
N ILE A 11 17.77 -6.32 3.76
CA ILE A 11 18.47 -6.58 2.48
C ILE A 11 17.53 -6.33 1.31
N LEU A 12 16.29 -6.82 1.37
CA LEU A 12 15.33 -6.72 0.27
C LEU A 12 14.87 -5.26 0.06
N SER A 13 14.63 -4.48 1.11
CA SER A 13 14.24 -3.06 0.96
C SER A 13 15.37 -2.18 0.41
N VAL A 14 16.62 -2.41 0.82
CA VAL A 14 17.80 -1.76 0.21
C VAL A 14 17.95 -2.18 -1.26
N MET A 15 17.77 -3.47 -1.57
CA MET A 15 17.85 -3.99 -2.94
C MET A 15 16.78 -3.39 -3.86
N TYR A 16 15.51 -3.40 -3.44
CA TYR A 16 14.41 -2.84 -4.24
C TYR A 16 14.57 -1.33 -4.44
N TYR A 17 14.94 -0.57 -3.41
CA TYR A 17 15.18 0.86 -3.57
C TYR A 17 16.37 1.17 -4.50
N ALA A 18 17.41 0.32 -4.53
CA ALA A 18 18.58 0.51 -5.37
C ALA A 18 18.43 0.00 -6.82
N ARG A 19 17.61 -1.03 -7.07
CA ARG A 19 17.45 -1.65 -8.40
C ARG A 19 16.12 -1.36 -9.08
N GLU A 20 15.05 -1.22 -8.31
CA GLU A 20 13.66 -1.27 -8.76
C GLU A 20 12.76 -0.26 -8.01
N PRO A 21 13.20 1.00 -7.75
CA PRO A 21 12.50 1.90 -6.83
C PRO A 21 11.07 2.24 -7.28
N GLY A 22 10.81 2.29 -8.58
CA GLY A 22 9.46 2.49 -9.14
C GLY A 22 8.47 1.38 -8.74
N LYS A 23 8.92 0.13 -8.61
CA LYS A 23 8.08 -1.01 -8.17
C LYS A 23 7.71 -0.95 -6.69
N ILE A 24 8.30 -0.03 -5.93
CA ILE A 24 8.00 0.24 -4.52
C ILE A 24 7.64 1.72 -4.26
N ASN A 25 7.19 2.45 -5.29
CA ASN A 25 6.80 3.87 -5.20
C ASN A 25 7.88 4.79 -4.61
N HIS A 26 9.17 4.48 -4.79
CA HIS A 26 10.31 5.18 -4.19
C HIS A 26 10.32 5.19 -2.63
N MET A 27 9.66 4.22 -1.99
CA MET A 27 9.70 4.03 -0.54
C MET A 27 11.11 3.62 -0.08
N ARG A 28 11.81 4.48 0.66
CA ARG A 28 13.15 4.16 1.17
C ARG A 28 13.07 3.20 2.36
N TYR A 29 14.15 2.44 2.57
CA TYR A 29 14.24 1.40 3.60
C TYR A 29 14.22 1.96 5.04
N ASP A 30 14.66 3.20 5.26
CA ASP A 30 14.44 3.94 6.52
C ASP A 30 12.96 4.33 6.69
N THR A 31 12.29 4.78 5.63
CA THR A 31 10.85 5.06 5.63
C THR A 31 10.03 3.81 5.98
N LEU A 32 10.35 2.65 5.38
CA LEU A 32 9.74 1.37 5.71
C LEU A 32 9.99 0.96 7.19
N ALA A 33 11.20 1.18 7.71
CA ALA A 33 11.51 0.91 9.11
C ALA A 33 10.68 1.80 10.07
N GLN A 34 10.40 3.05 9.70
CA GLN A 34 9.47 3.91 10.44
C GLN A 34 8.03 3.37 10.36
N MET A 35 7.54 2.95 9.19
CA MET A 35 6.19 2.37 9.04
C MET A 35 5.95 1.17 9.97
N LEU A 36 6.91 0.22 10.01
CA LEU A 36 6.84 -0.96 10.86
C LEU A 36 6.91 -0.64 12.37
N THR A 37 7.39 0.55 12.72
CA THR A 37 7.56 1.00 14.12
C THR A 37 6.38 1.84 14.57
N LEU A 38 5.99 2.85 13.79
CA LEU A 38 4.80 3.68 14.01
C LEU A 38 3.51 2.83 13.96
N GLY A 39 3.46 1.82 13.09
CA GLY A 39 2.37 0.85 13.02
C GLY A 39 2.38 -0.24 14.10
N ASN A 40 3.33 -0.21 15.05
CA ASN A 40 3.46 -1.19 16.14
C ASN A 40 3.41 -2.66 15.66
N ILE A 41 4.09 -2.97 14.55
CA ILE A 41 4.00 -4.29 13.90
C ILE A 41 4.76 -5.34 14.72
N ARG A 42 4.02 -6.34 15.20
CA ARG A 42 4.50 -7.38 16.12
C ARG A 42 3.62 -8.63 16.04
N ALA A 43 4.15 -9.75 16.52
CA ALA A 43 3.42 -11.00 16.69
C ALA A 43 2.07 -10.81 17.42
N GLY A 44 1.01 -11.41 16.88
CA GLY A 44 -0.32 -11.48 17.51
C GLY A 44 -1.34 -10.44 17.02
N ASN A 45 -0.92 -9.34 16.39
CA ASN A 45 -1.84 -8.32 15.86
C ASN A 45 -2.75 -8.89 14.74
N LYS A 46 -4.00 -8.40 14.61
CA LYS A 46 -4.81 -8.46 13.38
C LYS A 46 -4.52 -7.21 12.53
N MET A 47 -3.72 -7.32 11.47
CA MET A 47 -3.30 -6.19 10.64
C MET A 47 -4.06 -6.08 9.31
N ILE A 48 -4.40 -4.87 8.88
CA ILE A 48 -4.85 -4.59 7.50
C ILE A 48 -3.71 -3.94 6.72
N VAL A 49 -3.48 -4.40 5.49
CA VAL A 49 -2.50 -3.79 4.57
C VAL A 49 -3.08 -3.57 3.18
N MET A 50 -2.94 -2.36 2.65
CA MET A 50 -3.19 -2.02 1.24
C MET A 50 -1.88 -1.57 0.62
N GLU A 51 -1.26 -2.43 -0.20
CA GLU A 51 0.00 -2.09 -0.88
C GLU A 51 -0.02 -2.31 -2.38
N THR A 52 0.84 -1.58 -3.09
CA THR A 52 1.28 -1.94 -4.45
C THR A 52 2.81 -1.94 -4.57
N CYS A 53 3.54 -2.15 -3.48
CA CYS A 53 5.01 -2.15 -3.43
C CYS A 53 5.60 -3.55 -3.70
N ALA A 54 5.11 -4.23 -4.75
CA ALA A 54 5.49 -5.57 -5.18
C ALA A 54 5.38 -6.71 -4.12
N GLY A 55 4.75 -6.46 -2.96
CA GLY A 55 4.67 -7.41 -1.84
C GLY A 55 5.75 -7.19 -0.77
N LEU A 56 6.50 -6.08 -0.84
CA LEU A 56 7.62 -5.80 0.06
C LEU A 56 7.12 -5.36 1.45
N VAL A 57 6.01 -4.62 1.52
CA VAL A 57 5.46 -4.15 2.80
C VAL A 57 4.83 -5.33 3.56
N LEU A 58 4.06 -6.17 2.86
CA LEU A 58 3.56 -7.44 3.38
C LEU A 58 4.70 -8.32 3.87
N GLY A 59 5.76 -8.51 3.08
CA GLY A 59 6.90 -9.32 3.49
C GLY A 59 7.58 -8.80 4.75
N ALA A 60 7.77 -7.48 4.85
CA ALA A 60 8.32 -6.84 6.03
C ALA A 60 7.41 -6.96 7.27
N MET A 61 6.08 -6.92 7.08
CA MET A 61 5.11 -7.19 8.15
C MET A 61 5.13 -8.66 8.58
N MET A 62 5.17 -9.61 7.64
CA MET A 62 5.28 -11.05 7.91
C MET A 62 6.55 -11.39 8.69
N GLU A 63 7.70 -10.80 8.33
CA GLU A 63 8.96 -10.96 9.08
C GLU A 63 8.84 -10.46 10.52
N ARG A 64 8.15 -9.33 10.74
CA ARG A 64 7.93 -8.71 12.05
C ARG A 64 6.84 -9.38 12.90
N MET A 65 5.92 -10.11 12.27
CA MET A 65 4.85 -10.85 12.94
C MET A 65 5.19 -12.32 13.21
N GLY A 66 6.19 -12.88 12.51
CA GLY A 66 6.74 -14.21 12.80
C GLY A 66 5.77 -15.39 12.62
N GLY A 67 4.67 -15.18 11.88
CA GLY A 67 3.59 -16.17 11.72
C GLY A 67 2.51 -16.14 12.82
N PHE A 68 2.52 -15.16 13.73
CA PHE A 68 1.52 -15.01 14.79
C PHE A 68 0.59 -13.82 14.53
N GLY A 69 -0.71 -13.99 14.75
CA GLY A 69 -1.74 -13.02 14.37
C GLY A 69 -2.26 -13.26 12.96
N SER A 70 -2.78 -12.23 12.31
CA SER A 70 -3.26 -12.31 10.92
C SER A 70 -3.03 -11.03 10.14
N ILE A 71 -2.90 -11.16 8.82
CA ILE A 71 -2.75 -10.03 7.89
C ILE A 71 -3.83 -10.14 6.82
N ILE A 72 -4.63 -9.09 6.65
CA ILE A 72 -5.63 -8.97 5.58
C ILE A 72 -5.07 -8.04 4.52
N GLN A 73 -4.66 -8.61 3.38
CA GLN A 73 -4.15 -7.84 2.24
C GLN A 73 -5.29 -7.43 1.31
N LEU A 74 -5.52 -6.13 1.21
CA LEU A 74 -6.38 -5.53 0.19
C LEU A 74 -5.58 -5.37 -1.11
N TYR A 75 -6.20 -5.65 -2.24
CA TYR A 75 -5.53 -5.60 -3.55
C TYR A 75 -6.42 -5.04 -4.67
N PRO A 76 -5.83 -4.33 -5.67
CA PRO A 76 -6.51 -3.91 -6.88
C PRO A 76 -6.47 -4.99 -7.97
N GLY A 77 -7.46 -5.00 -8.88
CA GLY A 77 -7.49 -5.91 -10.02
C GLY A 77 -7.61 -7.39 -9.64
N GLY A 78 -7.17 -8.30 -10.51
CA GLY A 78 -7.37 -9.75 -10.36
C GLY A 78 -6.53 -10.47 -9.30
N GLY A 79 -5.66 -9.79 -8.54
CA GLY A 79 -4.92 -10.46 -7.46
C GLY A 79 -3.80 -9.63 -6.79
N PRO A 80 -3.38 -10.02 -5.58
CA PRO A 80 -2.28 -9.37 -4.84
C PRO A 80 -0.90 -9.68 -5.44
N VAL A 81 -0.09 -8.64 -5.65
CA VAL A 81 1.31 -8.80 -6.08
C VAL A 81 2.18 -9.20 -4.87
N ARG A 82 2.85 -10.36 -4.94
CA ARG A 82 3.68 -10.93 -3.85
C ARG A 82 5.10 -11.33 -4.30
N ALA A 83 5.61 -10.74 -5.38
CA ALA A 83 6.93 -11.07 -5.93
C ALA A 83 8.05 -10.83 -4.92
N ALA A 84 8.06 -9.67 -4.25
CA ALA A 84 9.02 -9.35 -3.20
C ALA A 84 8.82 -10.23 -1.95
N THR A 85 7.56 -10.61 -1.63
CA THR A 85 7.22 -11.49 -0.50
C THR A 85 7.83 -12.88 -0.68
N ALA A 86 7.83 -13.42 -1.90
CA ALA A 86 8.44 -14.71 -2.22
C ALA A 86 9.96 -14.73 -1.94
N CYS A 87 10.65 -13.61 -2.16
CA CYS A 87 12.10 -13.48 -1.91
C CYS A 87 12.51 -13.65 -0.45
N PHE A 88 11.58 -13.55 0.52
CA PHE A 88 11.88 -13.81 1.94
C PHE A 88 12.00 -15.31 2.27
N GLY A 89 11.40 -16.20 1.47
CA GLY A 89 11.42 -17.65 1.72
C GLY A 89 10.65 -18.09 2.98
N PHE A 90 9.51 -17.47 3.28
CA PHE A 90 8.74 -17.78 4.49
C PHE A 90 8.22 -19.24 4.54
N PRO A 91 8.18 -19.86 5.73
CA PRO A 91 7.52 -21.17 5.92
C PRO A 91 6.02 -21.12 5.60
N LYS A 92 5.46 -22.25 5.14
CA LYS A 92 4.01 -22.36 4.84
C LYS A 92 3.10 -21.99 6.02
N SER A 93 3.57 -22.14 7.26
CA SER A 93 2.82 -21.71 8.46
C SER A 93 2.52 -20.21 8.51
N PHE A 94 3.32 -19.36 7.84
CA PHE A 94 3.06 -17.91 7.78
C PHE A 94 1.87 -17.57 6.86
N LEU A 95 1.42 -18.52 6.02
CA LEU A 95 0.32 -18.32 5.07
C LEU A 95 -1.05 -18.63 5.68
N SER A 96 -1.13 -19.36 6.81
CA SER A 96 -2.41 -19.71 7.44
C SER A 96 -3.16 -18.47 7.97
N GLY A 97 -2.42 -17.49 8.50
CA GLY A 97 -2.93 -16.18 8.92
C GLY A 97 -2.94 -15.10 7.82
N LEU A 98 -2.60 -15.44 6.56
CA LEU A 98 -2.58 -14.49 5.44
C LEU A 98 -3.89 -14.56 4.65
N TYR A 99 -4.64 -13.48 4.67
CA TYR A 99 -5.93 -13.30 4.01
C TYR A 99 -5.82 -12.27 2.89
N GLU A 100 -6.74 -12.34 1.93
CA GLU A 100 -6.78 -11.43 0.80
C GLU A 100 -8.22 -11.09 0.43
N PHE A 101 -8.48 -9.83 0.13
CA PHE A 101 -9.81 -9.32 -0.23
C PHE A 101 -9.72 -8.25 -1.32
N PRO A 102 -10.56 -8.30 -2.38
CA PRO A 102 -10.47 -7.38 -3.50
C PRO A 102 -11.00 -5.99 -3.14
N LEU A 103 -10.21 -4.95 -3.44
CA LEU A 103 -10.42 -3.57 -2.99
C LEU A 103 -11.73 -2.94 -3.53
N ASN A 104 -12.19 -3.33 -4.72
CA ASN A 104 -13.44 -2.85 -5.30
C ASN A 104 -14.68 -3.26 -4.50
N GLN A 105 -14.62 -4.37 -3.74
CA GLN A 105 -15.73 -4.86 -2.93
C GLN A 105 -15.80 -4.23 -1.52
N VAL A 106 -14.88 -3.31 -1.18
CA VAL A 106 -14.81 -2.68 0.15
C VAL A 106 -16.05 -1.83 0.45
N ASP A 107 -16.55 -1.06 -0.52
CA ASP A 107 -17.76 -0.25 -0.32
C ASP A 107 -18.99 -1.15 -0.04
N SER A 108 -19.18 -2.21 -0.82
CA SER A 108 -20.26 -3.19 -0.59
C SER A 108 -20.13 -3.88 0.77
N LEU A 109 -18.90 -4.08 1.28
CA LEU A 109 -18.66 -4.66 2.59
C LEU A 109 -18.97 -3.67 3.73
N LEU A 110 -18.62 -2.39 3.58
CA LEU A 110 -18.96 -1.32 4.52
C LEU A 110 -20.48 -1.08 4.60
N ASN A 111 -21.15 -1.14 3.45
CA ASN A 111 -22.59 -0.93 3.28
C ASN A 111 -23.44 -2.20 3.54
N GLY A 112 -22.81 -3.35 3.84
CA GLY A 112 -23.50 -4.62 4.14
C GLY A 112 -24.18 -5.30 2.94
N THR A 113 -23.92 -4.84 1.72
CA THR A 113 -24.50 -5.35 0.46
C THR A 113 -23.61 -6.38 -0.26
N PHE A 114 -22.45 -6.71 0.32
CA PHE A 114 -21.51 -7.71 -0.22
C PHE A 114 -22.15 -9.10 -0.32
N SER A 115 -22.35 -9.60 -1.56
CA SER A 115 -22.64 -11.01 -1.81
C SER A 115 -21.47 -11.76 -2.46
N ALA A 116 -21.38 -13.05 -2.17
CA ALA A 116 -20.32 -13.92 -2.65
C ALA A 116 -20.43 -14.26 -4.16
N GLU A 117 -21.53 -13.94 -4.84
CA GLU A 117 -21.66 -14.01 -6.30
C GLU A 117 -20.82 -12.93 -7.01
N MET A 118 -20.69 -11.75 -6.39
CA MET A 118 -20.04 -10.58 -6.99
C MET A 118 -18.53 -10.77 -7.21
N LEU A 119 -17.93 -11.81 -6.61
CA LEU A 119 -16.53 -12.18 -6.77
C LEU A 119 -16.20 -12.87 -8.11
N SER A 120 -17.19 -13.13 -8.97
CA SER A 120 -16.99 -13.92 -10.20
C SER A 120 -17.01 -13.15 -11.54
N SER A 121 -17.24 -11.83 -11.53
CA SER A 121 -17.28 -11.02 -12.75
C SER A 121 -15.91 -10.40 -13.09
N GLU A 122 -15.12 -11.14 -13.88
CA GLU A 122 -14.12 -10.50 -14.77
C GLU A 122 -14.85 -9.59 -15.79
N PRO A 123 -14.20 -8.54 -16.32
CA PRO A 123 -14.74 -7.77 -17.43
C PRO A 123 -15.00 -8.68 -18.65
N LYS A 124 -16.12 -8.46 -19.34
CA LYS A 124 -16.32 -9.06 -20.67
C LYS A 124 -15.57 -8.23 -21.69
N ASP A 125 -14.47 -8.75 -22.23
CA ASP A 125 -13.89 -8.24 -23.47
C ASP A 125 -14.89 -8.47 -24.62
N SER A 126 -15.69 -7.43 -24.92
CA SER A 126 -16.69 -7.46 -26.00
C SER A 126 -16.04 -7.24 -27.37
N ALA A 127 -15.17 -8.17 -27.76
CA ALA A 127 -14.60 -8.27 -29.10
C ALA A 127 -15.22 -9.47 -29.84
N SER A 128 -16.51 -9.38 -30.14
CA SER A 128 -17.23 -10.38 -30.94
C SER A 128 -16.79 -10.31 -32.40
N VAL A 129 -15.78 -11.09 -32.76
CA VAL A 129 -15.39 -11.30 -34.16
C VAL A 129 -16.41 -12.23 -34.83
N GLU A 130 -17.48 -11.66 -35.37
CA GLU A 130 -18.26 -12.31 -36.42
C GLU A 130 -17.59 -12.05 -37.77
N GLY A 131 -17.47 -13.09 -38.58
CA GLY A 131 -16.92 -13.00 -39.93
C GLY A 131 -17.65 -13.93 -40.88
N SER A 132 -18.21 -13.35 -41.95
CA SER A 132 -18.57 -14.07 -43.18
C SER A 132 -18.62 -13.09 -44.35
N ASN A 133 -18.36 -13.59 -45.56
CA ASN A 133 -18.06 -12.80 -46.75
C ASN A 133 -19.28 -12.10 -47.37
N GLY A 134 -19.02 -10.95 -48.02
CA GLY A 134 -19.85 -10.31 -49.04
C GLY A 134 -18.98 -9.36 -49.88
N THR A 135 -19.12 -9.35 -51.20
CA THR A 135 -18.16 -8.70 -52.12
C THR A 135 -18.85 -7.73 -53.08
N LEU A 136 -18.13 -6.67 -53.49
CA LEU A 136 -18.51 -5.68 -54.53
C LEU A 136 -19.66 -4.72 -54.08
N GLU A 137 -19.79 -3.47 -54.59
CA GLU A 137 -19.07 -2.77 -55.66
C GLU A 137 -19.07 -1.22 -55.49
N GLU A 138 -18.04 -0.55 -56.02
CA GLU A 138 -17.94 0.83 -56.57
C GLU A 138 -18.52 2.14 -55.92
N LYS A 139 -17.71 3.22 -56.09
CA LYS A 139 -18.06 4.62 -56.45
C LYS A 139 -18.73 5.57 -55.41
N GLN A 140 -18.52 6.91 -55.39
CA GLN A 140 -17.50 7.81 -56.02
C GLN A 140 -17.56 9.26 -55.43
N THR A 141 -16.42 9.98 -55.36
CA THR A 141 -16.30 11.48 -55.35
C THR A 141 -16.95 12.30 -54.21
N SER A 142 -16.62 13.58 -53.93
CA SER A 142 -15.74 14.61 -54.56
C SER A 142 -15.32 15.72 -53.56
N GLU A 143 -14.07 16.23 -53.69
CA GLU A 143 -13.60 17.64 -53.52
C GLU A 143 -13.89 18.42 -52.18
N GLN A 144 -13.23 19.54 -51.81
CA GLN A 144 -12.31 20.50 -52.46
C GLN A 144 -11.02 20.72 -51.60
N GLU A 145 -9.82 20.93 -52.18
CA GLU A 145 -9.07 22.22 -52.33
C GLU A 145 -8.75 22.99 -51.02
N ASN A 146 -7.61 23.67 -50.78
CA ASN A 146 -6.28 23.83 -51.41
C ASN A 146 -5.35 24.50 -50.32
N GLU A 147 -4.04 24.74 -50.42
CA GLU A 147 -2.95 24.53 -51.41
C GLU A 147 -1.67 24.13 -50.59
N ASP A 148 -0.36 24.26 -50.90
CA ASP A 148 0.45 24.94 -51.93
C ASP A 148 1.77 24.12 -52.16
N SER A 149 2.84 24.75 -52.67
CA SER A 149 4.02 24.16 -53.33
C SER A 149 5.29 24.19 -52.44
N MET A 150 6.24 23.23 -52.45
CA MET A 150 6.97 22.50 -53.52
C MET A 150 7.93 23.40 -54.35
N PRO A 151 9.07 22.88 -54.89
CA PRO A 151 9.93 21.75 -54.45
C PRO A 151 11.45 22.04 -54.58
N GLU A 152 12.34 21.10 -54.19
CA GLU A 152 13.47 20.60 -55.03
C GLU A 152 14.28 19.46 -54.34
N ALA A 153 14.97 18.63 -55.14
CA ALA A 153 15.89 17.54 -54.73
C ALA A 153 16.88 17.25 -55.89
N PRO A 154 18.05 16.60 -55.67
CA PRO A 154 18.08 15.12 -55.78
C PRO A 154 19.10 14.35 -54.91
N GLU A 155 18.80 13.05 -54.77
CA GLU A 155 19.65 11.85 -54.56
C GLU A 155 21.09 11.92 -53.95
N SER A 156 21.36 11.07 -52.95
CA SER A 156 22.51 10.12 -52.98
C SER A 156 22.40 8.98 -51.94
N ASN A 157 23.06 7.85 -52.26
CA ASN A 157 22.88 6.49 -51.71
C ASN A 157 23.42 6.19 -50.28
N HIS A 158 22.77 5.20 -49.65
CA HIS A 158 23.31 4.17 -48.74
C HIS A 158 23.78 4.57 -47.30
N PRO A 159 23.94 3.60 -46.36
CA PRO A 159 23.57 3.80 -44.95
C PRO A 159 24.70 3.59 -43.94
N GLU A 160 24.49 4.02 -42.70
CA GLU A 160 25.35 3.64 -41.56
C GLU A 160 24.84 2.36 -40.87
N GLU A 161 25.80 1.55 -40.44
CA GLU A 161 25.62 0.14 -40.10
C GLU A 161 25.18 -0.05 -38.63
N GLN A 162 24.31 -1.04 -38.39
CA GLN A 162 24.21 -1.69 -37.09
C GLN A 162 24.88 -3.07 -37.20
N GLU A 163 26.13 -3.18 -36.73
CA GLU A 163 26.83 -4.47 -36.68
C GLU A 163 26.13 -5.43 -35.70
N THR A 164 25.34 -6.33 -36.26
CA THR A 164 25.03 -7.61 -35.61
C THR A 164 26.23 -8.53 -35.71
N MET A 165 26.78 -9.00 -34.59
CA MET A 165 27.63 -10.19 -34.58
C MET A 165 26.84 -11.41 -34.10
N GLU A 166 26.98 -12.49 -34.86
CA GLU A 166 26.18 -13.71 -34.74
C GLU A 166 26.72 -14.64 -33.65
N ILE A 167 25.84 -15.51 -33.13
CA ILE A 167 26.23 -16.88 -32.77
C ILE A 167 25.28 -17.82 -33.52
N VAL A 168 25.88 -18.76 -34.24
CA VAL A 168 25.23 -19.61 -35.25
C VAL A 168 24.19 -20.55 -34.63
N SER A 169 23.07 -20.71 -35.33
CA SER A 169 22.00 -21.66 -35.01
C SER A 169 22.34 -23.08 -35.47
N GLN A 170 22.25 -24.05 -34.55
CA GLN A 170 22.09 -25.47 -34.87
C GLN A 170 21.07 -26.11 -33.93
N ASP A 171 19.86 -26.28 -34.44
CA ASP A 171 18.87 -27.27 -34.04
C ASP A 171 18.76 -28.31 -35.19
N PRO A 172 18.19 -29.53 -34.99
CA PRO A 172 17.44 -29.96 -33.81
C PRO A 172 17.97 -31.23 -33.13
N ASP A 173 17.61 -31.41 -31.87
CA ASP A 173 17.29 -32.75 -31.33
C ASP A 173 15.94 -32.72 -30.61
N TYR A 174 15.09 -33.70 -30.90
CA TYR A 174 13.66 -33.64 -30.61
C TYR A 174 13.34 -34.01 -29.16
N LYS A 175 13.31 -33.01 -28.28
CA LYS A 175 12.71 -33.17 -26.95
C LYS A 175 11.19 -33.05 -27.03
N GLU A 176 10.53 -34.15 -26.69
CA GLU A 176 9.10 -34.37 -26.86
C GLU A 176 8.25 -33.26 -26.20
N PRO A 177 7.10 -32.88 -26.80
CA PRO A 177 6.15 -32.00 -26.15
C PRO A 177 5.60 -32.68 -24.89
N LYS A 178 5.92 -32.12 -23.71
CA LYS A 178 5.35 -32.59 -22.44
C LYS A 178 3.83 -32.71 -22.55
N GLU A 179 3.29 -33.79 -21.98
CA GLU A 179 1.92 -34.23 -22.16
C GLU A 179 0.90 -33.08 -22.02
N ARG A 180 0.06 -32.93 -23.04
CA ARG A 180 -1.09 -32.01 -22.99
C ARG A 180 -2.13 -32.59 -22.04
N GLY A 181 -2.01 -32.25 -20.74
CA GLY A 181 -3.10 -32.44 -19.77
C GLY A 181 -4.42 -31.93 -20.34
N SER A 182 -5.52 -32.63 -20.07
CA SER A 182 -6.76 -32.40 -20.80
C SER A 182 -7.27 -30.99 -20.55
N LYS A 183 -7.87 -30.38 -21.59
CA LYS A 183 -8.54 -29.08 -21.44
C LYS A 183 -9.60 -29.11 -20.34
N LYS A 184 -10.17 -30.28 -20.04
CA LYS A 184 -11.10 -30.51 -18.92
C LYS A 184 -10.42 -30.32 -17.56
N ASP A 185 -9.26 -30.93 -17.36
CA ASP A 185 -8.51 -30.91 -16.10
C ASP A 185 -8.11 -29.47 -15.74
N TYR A 186 -7.68 -28.68 -16.73
CA TYR A 186 -7.37 -27.25 -16.55
C TYR A 186 -8.61 -26.42 -16.17
N ILE A 187 -9.78 -26.71 -16.75
CA ILE A 187 -11.03 -26.04 -16.39
C ILE A 187 -11.43 -26.40 -14.95
N GLN A 188 -11.32 -27.67 -14.56
CA GLN A 188 -11.63 -28.14 -13.21
C GLN A 188 -10.68 -27.54 -12.16
N GLU A 189 -9.37 -27.49 -12.44
CA GLU A 189 -8.39 -26.85 -11.56
C GLU A 189 -8.61 -25.32 -11.47
N LYS A 190 -8.99 -24.66 -12.57
CA LYS A 190 -9.40 -23.25 -12.54
C LYS A 190 -10.61 -23.05 -11.62
N GLN A 191 -11.64 -23.88 -11.73
CA GLN A 191 -12.83 -23.82 -10.89
C GLN A 191 -12.50 -24.05 -9.40
N ARG A 192 -11.70 -25.09 -9.08
CA ARG A 192 -11.23 -25.37 -7.72
C ARG A 192 -10.50 -24.17 -7.10
N ARG A 193 -9.59 -23.54 -7.86
CA ARG A 193 -8.87 -22.34 -7.41
C ARG A 193 -9.79 -21.13 -7.22
N GLN A 194 -10.78 -20.93 -8.10
CA GLN A 194 -11.77 -19.86 -7.95
C GLN A 194 -12.66 -20.08 -6.71
N GLU A 195 -13.04 -21.31 -6.40
CA GLU A 195 -13.80 -21.64 -5.19
C GLU A 195 -12.98 -21.45 -3.91
N GLU A 196 -11.71 -21.87 -3.89
CA GLU A 196 -10.79 -21.63 -2.78
C GLU A 196 -10.53 -20.14 -2.55
N GLN A 197 -10.37 -19.35 -3.61
CA GLN A 197 -10.27 -17.89 -3.54
C GLN A 197 -11.57 -17.26 -3.01
N LYS A 198 -12.75 -17.64 -3.56
CA LYS A 198 -14.06 -17.18 -3.08
C LYS A 198 -14.27 -17.49 -1.59
N LYS A 199 -13.89 -18.68 -1.13
CA LYS A 199 -13.88 -19.04 0.29
C LYS A 199 -12.96 -18.13 1.10
N ARG A 200 -11.71 -17.93 0.65
CA ARG A 200 -10.72 -17.10 1.37
C ARG A 200 -11.11 -15.62 1.43
N HIS A 201 -11.78 -15.10 0.40
CA HIS A 201 -12.37 -13.77 0.40
C HIS A 201 -13.55 -13.66 1.38
N LEU A 202 -14.37 -14.69 1.52
CA LEU A 202 -15.47 -14.71 2.50
C LEU A 202 -14.95 -14.77 3.95
N GLU A 203 -13.89 -15.56 4.20
CA GLU A 203 -13.17 -15.55 5.48
C GLU A 203 -12.57 -14.15 5.77
N ALA A 204 -11.95 -13.52 4.77
CA ALA A 204 -11.40 -12.17 4.89
C ALA A 204 -12.47 -11.10 5.14
N ALA A 205 -13.62 -11.21 4.46
CA ALA A 205 -14.77 -10.33 4.63
C ALA A 205 -15.32 -10.38 6.06
N ALA A 206 -15.49 -11.59 6.62
CA ALA A 206 -15.91 -11.77 8.01
C ALA A 206 -14.92 -11.12 9.00
N LEU A 207 -13.61 -11.35 8.81
CA LEU A 207 -12.55 -10.78 9.65
C LEU A 207 -12.45 -9.25 9.60
N LEU A 208 -12.86 -8.63 8.48
CA LEU A 208 -12.99 -7.18 8.31
C LEU A 208 -14.28 -6.64 8.95
N SER A 209 -15.41 -7.33 8.77
CA SER A 209 -16.71 -6.95 9.34
C SER A 209 -16.75 -6.93 10.87
N GLU A 210 -15.84 -7.62 11.55
CA GLU A 210 -15.62 -7.47 13.00
C GLU A 210 -15.16 -6.06 13.41
N ARG A 211 -14.64 -5.24 12.48
CA ARG A 211 -14.15 -3.86 12.67
C ARG A 211 -13.16 -3.68 13.83
N ASN A 212 -12.37 -4.72 14.11
CA ASN A 212 -11.51 -4.82 15.30
C ASN A 212 -10.01 -4.97 14.98
N ALA A 213 -9.55 -4.54 13.80
CA ALA A 213 -8.13 -4.65 13.43
C ALA A 213 -7.21 -3.82 14.35
N ASP A 214 -6.03 -4.34 14.65
CA ASP A 214 -5.00 -3.71 15.50
C ASP A 214 -4.15 -2.65 14.77
N GLY A 215 -4.39 -2.44 13.48
CA GLY A 215 -3.80 -1.33 12.73
C GLY A 215 -3.96 -1.43 11.22
N LEU A 216 -3.65 -0.32 10.55
CA LEU A 216 -3.76 -0.16 9.10
C LEU A 216 -2.44 0.37 8.52
N ILE A 217 -1.91 -0.32 7.50
CA ILE A 217 -0.76 0.14 6.71
C ILE A 217 -1.21 0.36 5.26
N VAL A 218 -0.98 1.56 4.72
CA VAL A 218 -1.24 1.87 3.29
C VAL A 218 0.05 2.33 2.62
N ALA A 219 0.41 1.71 1.49
CA ALA A 219 1.59 2.06 0.70
C ALA A 219 1.38 1.71 -0.79
N SER A 220 0.76 2.62 -1.54
CA SER A 220 0.33 2.35 -2.91
C SER A 220 0.54 3.51 -3.86
N ARG A 221 0.40 3.22 -5.16
CA ARG A 221 0.37 4.21 -6.27
C ARG A 221 -0.95 4.97 -6.40
N PHE A 222 -1.96 4.68 -5.58
CA PHE A 222 -3.26 5.35 -5.61
C PHE A 222 -3.33 6.53 -4.64
N HIS A 223 -4.35 7.37 -4.79
CA HIS A 223 -4.56 8.50 -3.88
C HIS A 223 -4.85 8.00 -2.45
N PRO A 224 -4.13 8.49 -1.41
CA PRO A 224 -4.25 7.95 -0.05
C PRO A 224 -5.57 8.31 0.63
N THR A 225 -6.15 9.49 0.35
CA THR A 225 -7.36 9.98 1.06
C THR A 225 -8.56 9.01 1.02
N PRO A 226 -9.07 8.58 -0.14
CA PRO A 226 -10.23 7.67 -0.17
C PRO A 226 -9.92 6.32 0.49
N LEU A 227 -8.72 5.77 0.29
CA LEU A 227 -8.28 4.54 0.95
C LEU A 227 -8.30 4.70 2.47
N LEU A 228 -7.76 5.79 3.01
CA LEU A 228 -7.67 6.00 4.44
C LEU A 228 -9.06 6.19 5.06
N LEU A 229 -9.92 7.01 4.43
CA LEU A 229 -11.28 7.27 4.92
C LEU A 229 -12.16 6.01 4.97
N SER A 230 -12.09 5.14 3.95
CA SER A 230 -12.86 3.88 3.92
C SER A 230 -12.25 2.76 4.75
N LEU A 231 -10.92 2.68 4.91
CA LEU A 231 -10.28 1.53 5.56
C LEU A 231 -10.08 1.70 7.07
N LEU A 232 -10.14 2.93 7.61
CA LEU A 232 -10.17 3.12 9.07
C LEU A 232 -11.44 2.56 9.73
N ASP A 233 -12.52 2.41 8.97
CA ASP A 233 -13.79 1.87 9.45
C ASP A 233 -13.73 0.41 9.92
N PHE A 234 -12.65 -0.31 9.57
CA PHE A 234 -12.35 -1.68 10.01
C PHE A 234 -11.36 -1.76 11.19
N VAL A 235 -10.83 -0.63 11.67
CA VAL A 235 -9.75 -0.57 12.68
C VAL A 235 -10.32 -0.27 14.06
N ALA A 236 -9.91 -1.03 15.07
CA ALA A 236 -10.36 -0.82 16.45
C ALA A 236 -9.92 0.56 17.00
N PRO A 237 -10.64 1.16 17.96
CA PRO A 237 -10.17 2.34 18.69
C PRO A 237 -8.84 2.10 19.42
N SER A 238 -8.05 3.17 19.59
CA SER A 238 -6.72 3.13 20.21
C SER A 238 -5.77 2.17 19.49
N ARG A 239 -5.65 2.32 18.16
CA ARG A 239 -4.73 1.57 17.29
C ARG A 239 -4.02 2.46 16.29
N PRO A 240 -2.74 2.18 15.95
CA PRO A 240 -1.99 2.99 15.02
C PRO A 240 -2.42 2.73 13.57
N PHE A 241 -2.34 3.78 12.76
CA PHE A 241 -2.33 3.66 11.30
C PHE A 241 -1.14 4.43 10.73
N VAL A 242 -0.61 3.94 9.59
CA VAL A 242 0.48 4.60 8.86
C VAL A 242 0.19 4.54 7.37
N VAL A 243 0.25 5.70 6.72
CA VAL A 243 0.03 5.85 5.28
C VAL A 243 1.24 6.51 4.65
N TYR A 244 1.84 5.78 3.71
CA TYR A 244 2.94 6.20 2.87
C TYR A 244 2.43 6.85 1.59
N CYS A 245 3.08 7.95 1.17
CA CYS A 245 2.98 8.46 -0.19
C CYS A 245 4.35 8.94 -0.67
N GLN A 246 4.62 8.84 -1.98
CA GLN A 246 5.82 9.42 -2.59
C GLN A 246 5.82 10.96 -2.52
N TYR A 247 4.63 11.56 -2.50
CA TYR A 247 4.40 13.01 -2.52
C TYR A 247 3.80 13.50 -1.19
N LYS A 248 3.94 14.79 -0.87
CA LYS A 248 3.54 15.36 0.43
C LYS A 248 2.12 15.91 0.39
N GLU A 249 1.74 16.41 -0.75
CA GLU A 249 0.51 17.15 -1.04
C GLU A 249 -0.74 16.26 -0.84
N PRO A 250 -0.77 14.99 -1.29
CA PRO A 250 -1.87 14.06 -0.97
C PRO A 250 -2.02 13.79 0.54
N LEU A 251 -0.93 13.85 1.30
CA LEU A 251 -0.98 13.64 2.76
C LEU A 251 -1.42 14.89 3.53
N LEU A 252 -1.25 16.10 2.96
CA LEU A 252 -1.79 17.35 3.53
C LEU A 252 -3.32 17.41 3.34
N GLU A 253 -3.82 17.03 2.17
CA GLU A 253 -5.25 16.83 1.94
C GLU A 253 -5.81 15.76 2.89
N CYS A 254 -5.16 14.60 2.95
CA CYS A 254 -5.59 13.48 3.79
C CYS A 254 -5.57 13.81 5.29
N TYR A 255 -4.57 14.57 5.78
CA TYR A 255 -4.54 15.11 7.15
C TYR A 255 -5.77 16.00 7.43
N THR A 256 -6.15 16.84 6.46
CA THR A 256 -7.30 17.75 6.58
C THR A 256 -8.62 16.96 6.58
N LYS A 257 -8.80 16.00 5.67
CA LYS A 257 -9.98 15.13 5.63
C LYS A 257 -10.10 14.21 6.84
N LEU A 258 -8.98 13.80 7.44
CA LEU A 258 -8.97 13.12 8.73
C LEU A 258 -9.45 14.01 9.88
N ARG A 259 -9.05 15.29 9.90
CA ARG A 259 -9.54 16.26 10.88
C ARG A 259 -11.04 16.57 10.69
N GLU A 260 -11.53 16.60 9.45
CA GLU A 260 -12.97 16.74 9.13
C GLU A 260 -13.78 15.51 9.58
N ARG A 261 -13.31 14.29 9.30
CA ARG A 261 -14.00 13.03 9.68
C ARG A 261 -14.01 12.81 11.19
N GLY A 262 -12.91 13.15 11.87
CA GLY A 262 -12.68 12.75 13.26
C GLY A 262 -12.38 11.25 13.41
N GLY A 263 -12.40 10.77 14.66
CA GLY A 263 -12.03 9.39 15.02
C GLY A 263 -10.52 9.11 15.03
N VAL A 264 -9.69 10.16 15.02
CA VAL A 264 -8.22 10.05 15.02
C VAL A 264 -7.56 11.09 15.92
N ILE A 265 -6.41 10.75 16.50
CA ILE A 265 -5.59 11.61 17.37
C ILE A 265 -4.10 11.48 17.03
N ASN A 266 -3.28 12.42 17.52
CA ASN A 266 -1.83 12.45 17.34
C ASN A 266 -1.37 12.38 15.87
N LEU A 267 -2.11 13.04 14.98
CA LEU A 267 -1.80 13.12 13.54
C LEU A 267 -0.42 13.75 13.32
N ARG A 268 0.50 12.96 12.77
CA ARG A 268 1.89 13.33 12.47
C ARG A 268 2.18 13.05 10.99
N LEU A 269 2.37 14.13 10.23
CA LEU A 269 3.07 14.09 8.94
C LEU A 269 4.57 14.16 9.20
N SER A 270 5.37 13.30 8.55
CA SER A 270 6.82 13.27 8.72
C SER A 270 7.57 12.70 7.51
N GLU A 271 8.86 12.97 7.45
CA GLU A 271 9.83 12.50 6.45
C GLU A 271 11.08 11.98 7.18
N THR A 272 11.87 11.10 6.57
CA THR A 272 13.20 10.74 7.06
C THR A 272 14.30 11.00 6.04
N TRP A 273 15.35 11.70 6.49
CA TRP A 273 16.56 11.93 5.72
C TRP A 273 17.65 10.97 6.20
N LEU A 274 18.23 10.22 5.27
CA LEU A 274 19.31 9.27 5.57
C LEU A 274 20.63 9.81 5.05
N ARG A 275 21.68 9.79 5.87
CA ARG A 275 23.04 10.16 5.46
C ARG A 275 24.02 9.05 5.79
N ASN A 276 24.63 8.46 4.77
CA ASN A 276 25.67 7.44 4.96
C ASN A 276 27.06 8.08 5.02
N TYR A 277 28.00 7.39 5.66
CA TYR A 277 29.35 7.90 5.94
C TYR A 277 30.42 6.96 5.40
N GLN A 278 31.55 7.54 5.02
CA GLN A 278 32.83 6.86 5.02
C GLN A 278 33.41 6.93 6.43
N VAL A 279 33.87 5.78 6.93
CA VAL A 279 34.65 5.70 8.17
C VAL A 279 35.94 4.97 7.81
N LEU A 280 37.03 5.73 7.71
CA LEU A 280 38.38 5.27 7.39
C LEU A 280 39.38 6.17 8.15
N PRO A 281 40.56 5.66 8.52
CA PRO A 281 41.65 6.48 9.05
C PRO A 281 41.89 7.71 8.17
N ASP A 282 41.84 8.87 8.83
CA ASP A 282 42.05 10.23 8.31
C ASP A 282 41.18 10.64 7.09
N ARG A 283 40.17 9.84 6.76
CA ARG A 283 39.33 9.98 5.54
C ARG A 283 37.84 9.72 5.83
N SER A 284 37.39 10.14 7.01
CA SER A 284 36.01 9.97 7.47
C SER A 284 35.15 11.19 7.14
N HIS A 285 34.11 11.00 6.31
CA HIS A 285 33.23 12.07 5.82
C HIS A 285 31.88 11.50 5.37
N PRO A 286 30.81 12.31 5.25
CA PRO A 286 29.55 11.87 4.65
C PRO A 286 29.74 11.48 3.17
N LYS A 287 29.00 10.49 2.68
CA LYS A 287 28.98 10.10 1.25
C LYS A 287 27.80 10.73 0.51
N LEU A 288 26.58 10.32 0.83
CA LEU A 288 25.35 10.80 0.21
C LEU A 288 24.36 11.28 1.29
N LEU A 289 23.60 12.33 0.97
CA LEU A 289 22.40 12.72 1.70
C LEU A 289 21.17 12.32 0.87
N MET A 290 20.27 11.55 1.48
CA MET A 290 19.06 11.03 0.85
C MET A 290 17.85 11.73 1.48
N SER A 291 17.42 12.82 0.86
CA SER A 291 16.27 13.66 1.26
C SER A 291 15.27 13.81 0.12
N GLY A 292 13.99 14.02 0.42
CA GLY A 292 12.88 14.13 -0.53
C GLY A 292 12.48 12.80 -1.18
N GLY A 293 13.40 12.18 -1.92
CA GLY A 293 13.18 10.97 -2.71
C GLY A 293 13.01 9.66 -1.92
N GLY A 294 12.54 9.71 -0.67
CA GLY A 294 12.19 8.54 0.14
C GLY A 294 10.71 8.42 0.48
N GLY A 295 9.91 9.41 0.08
CA GLY A 295 8.50 9.57 0.42
C GLY A 295 8.25 10.00 1.86
N TYR A 296 6.97 10.20 2.15
CA TYR A 296 6.43 10.83 3.36
C TYR A 296 5.47 9.88 4.08
N LEU A 297 5.36 10.04 5.40
CA LEU A 297 4.47 9.26 6.25
C LEU A 297 3.47 10.16 6.98
N LEU A 298 2.19 9.89 6.77
CA LEU A 298 1.11 10.33 7.66
C LEU A 298 0.82 9.19 8.64
N SER A 299 0.82 9.49 9.93
CA SER A 299 0.61 8.53 11.01
C SER A 299 -0.28 9.11 12.10
N GLY A 300 -0.96 8.25 12.85
CA GLY A 300 -1.80 8.65 13.98
C GLY A 300 -2.39 7.43 14.68
N PHE A 301 -3.23 7.67 15.68
CA PHE A 301 -4.00 6.64 16.36
C PHE A 301 -5.50 6.85 16.13
N THR A 302 -6.25 5.77 15.98
CA THR A 302 -7.72 5.79 16.04
C THR A 302 -8.21 6.12 17.45
N VAL A 303 -9.37 6.75 17.55
CA VAL A 303 -10.13 6.91 18.80
C VAL A 303 -11.60 6.58 18.54
N ALA A 304 -12.40 6.43 19.61
CA ALA A 304 -13.84 6.30 19.45
C ALA A 304 -14.44 7.56 18.81
N MET A 305 -15.51 7.40 18.04
CA MET A 305 -16.27 8.52 17.48
C MET A 305 -17.17 9.13 18.55
N ASP A 306 -17.29 10.46 18.57
CA ASP A 306 -18.19 11.16 19.49
C ASP A 306 -19.66 10.94 19.11
N ASN A 307 -20.35 10.08 19.86
CA ASN A 307 -21.77 9.72 19.64
C ASN A 307 -22.76 10.83 20.08
N LEU A 308 -22.44 12.09 19.81
CA LEU A 308 -23.20 13.31 20.17
C LEU A 308 -24.56 13.48 19.44
N LYS A 309 -25.10 12.38 18.90
CA LYS A 309 -26.46 12.28 18.34
C LYS A 309 -27.36 11.31 19.13
N ALA A 310 -26.83 10.59 20.12
CA ALA A 310 -27.56 9.55 20.85
C ALA A 310 -28.22 10.01 22.17
N ASP A 311 -27.86 11.19 22.69
CA ASP A 311 -28.37 11.69 23.98
C ASP A 311 -29.24 12.96 23.80
N PRO A 312 -30.55 12.89 24.07
CA PRO A 312 -31.45 14.04 23.94
C PRO A 312 -31.41 15.01 25.15
N SER A 313 -30.70 14.69 26.24
CA SER A 313 -30.77 15.44 27.50
C SER A 313 -30.06 16.81 27.48
N LEU A 314 -29.12 17.03 26.55
CA LEU A 314 -28.18 18.16 26.55
C LEU A 314 -28.55 19.31 25.59
N LYS A 315 -29.85 19.61 25.43
CA LYS A 315 -30.33 20.67 24.51
C LYS A 315 -31.26 21.73 25.13
N SER A 316 -30.85 22.35 26.24
CA SER A 316 -31.43 23.64 26.66
C SER A 316 -30.59 24.42 27.70
N SER A 317 -29.70 25.33 27.25
CA SER A 317 -29.28 26.52 28.02
C SER A 317 -28.27 27.41 27.26
N THR A 318 -28.69 28.18 26.26
CA THR A 318 -27.77 29.13 25.58
C THR A 318 -28.47 30.39 25.05
N SER A 319 -29.13 31.16 25.92
CA SER A 319 -29.65 32.49 25.56
C SER A 319 -30.02 33.41 26.75
N THR A 320 -29.06 33.76 27.60
CA THR A 320 -29.14 35.02 28.38
C THR A 320 -27.76 35.65 28.49
N LEU A 321 -27.64 36.91 28.06
CA LEU A 321 -26.47 37.76 28.25
C LEU A 321 -26.78 38.77 29.35
N GLU A 322 -26.07 38.69 30.48
CA GLU A 322 -25.96 39.81 31.43
C GLU A 322 -24.49 40.03 31.78
N SER A 323 -24.12 41.31 31.96
CA SER A 323 -22.73 41.75 32.06
C SER A 323 -22.33 42.01 33.51
N HIS A 324 -21.37 41.24 34.03
CA HIS A 324 -20.69 41.55 35.29
C HIS A 324 -19.17 41.66 35.11
N LYS A 325 -18.57 42.47 35.99
CA LYS A 325 -17.21 43.00 35.84
C LYS A 325 -16.12 41.99 36.20
N THR A 326 -14.92 42.33 35.73
CA THR A 326 -13.61 41.78 36.10
C THR A 326 -13.45 41.39 37.58
N GLU A 327 -12.93 40.18 37.82
CA GLU A 327 -11.98 39.93 38.91
C GLU A 327 -11.04 38.76 38.52
N GLU A 328 -9.77 38.82 38.95
CA GLU A 328 -8.71 37.88 38.56
C GLU A 328 -8.45 36.86 39.68
N PRO A 329 -8.55 35.53 39.43
CA PRO A 329 -8.39 34.52 40.47
C PRO A 329 -6.91 34.30 40.83
N ALA A 330 -6.48 34.86 41.96
CA ALA A 330 -5.09 34.85 42.43
C ALA A 330 -4.46 33.43 42.58
N ALA A 331 -3.18 33.33 42.26
CA ALA A 331 -2.42 32.08 42.27
C ALA A 331 -2.24 31.46 43.67
N LYS A 332 -3.00 30.39 43.96
CA LYS A 332 -2.83 29.59 45.19
C LYS A 332 -1.54 28.77 45.17
N LYS A 333 -0.47 29.32 45.76
CA LYS A 333 0.74 28.56 46.13
C LYS A 333 0.35 27.36 47.01
N ARG A 334 0.63 26.12 46.55
CA ARG A 334 0.58 24.95 47.43
C ARG A 334 1.76 25.02 48.40
N LYS A 335 1.48 24.91 49.71
CA LYS A 335 2.51 24.82 50.75
C LYS A 335 2.94 23.36 50.87
N CYS A 336 4.21 23.06 50.60
CA CYS A 336 4.77 21.75 50.91
C CYS A 336 4.84 21.60 52.45
N PRO A 337 4.44 20.46 53.03
CA PRO A 337 4.79 20.14 54.40
C PRO A 337 6.27 19.74 54.46
N GLU A 338 7.01 20.32 55.40
CA GLU A 338 8.32 19.82 55.81
C GLU A 338 8.13 18.56 56.68
N SER A 339 9.01 17.58 56.52
CA SER A 339 9.07 16.39 57.39
C SER A 339 10.53 16.10 57.69
N ASP A 340 10.93 16.28 58.95
CA ASP A 340 12.33 16.27 59.35
C ASP A 340 12.99 14.88 59.31
N SER A 341 14.32 14.93 59.31
CA SER A 341 15.30 13.85 59.24
C SER A 341 14.97 12.51 59.93
N THR A 342 15.36 11.42 59.25
CA THR A 342 16.32 10.47 59.86
C THR A 342 17.30 9.94 58.79
N PHE A 343 18.59 10.27 58.92
CA PHE A 343 19.63 9.83 57.97
C PHE A 343 20.44 8.68 58.57
N GLN A 344 19.98 7.44 58.40
CA GLN A 344 20.64 6.26 58.95
C GLN A 344 21.53 5.58 57.90
N LYS A 345 22.85 5.84 57.98
CA LYS A 345 23.84 5.02 57.26
C LYS A 345 23.87 3.62 57.89
N LEU A 346 23.78 2.59 57.05
CA LEU A 346 24.39 1.29 57.32
C LEU A 346 25.59 1.08 56.37
N LEU A 347 26.42 0.11 56.73
CA LEU A 347 27.74 -0.17 56.15
C LEU A 347 27.70 -0.58 54.67
#